data_AF-R5B7C7-F1
#
_entry.id   AF-R5B7C7-F1
#
_cell.length_a   1.000
_cell.length_b   1.000
_cell.length_c   1.000
_cell.angle_alpha   90.00
_cell.angle_beta   90.00
_cell.angle_gamma   90.00
#
_symmetry.space_group_name_H-M   'P 1'
#
loop_
_entity.id
_entity.type
_entity.pdbx_description
1 polymer ?
#
loop_
_entity_poly.entity_id
_entity_poly.type
_entity_poly.pdbx_seq_one_letter_code
_entity_poly.pdbx_strand_id
1 'polypeptide(L)'
;MKENVRKIIGIIIAYIYLLVGYSYIIYYVSYTIRITCKPLGWAMMLAIALMFFIAYVIINHILLRRILSKKLLVIVEVALLVSILTLVWSDISYEHYQHLMYLKRTAPVIVD
;
A
#
# COMPACT_ATOMS: atom_id res chain seq x y z
N MET A 1 37.75 -13.59 -2.54
CA MET A 1 36.94 -13.44 -1.30
C MET A 1 36.19 -12.10 -1.23
N LYS A 2 36.86 -10.93 -1.07
CA LYS A 2 36.20 -9.61 -0.89
C LYS A 2 35.04 -9.30 -1.86
N GLU A 3 35.14 -9.72 -3.13
CA GLU A 3 34.12 -9.44 -4.15
C GLU A 3 32.80 -10.20 -3.94
N ASN A 4 32.86 -11.46 -3.50
CA ASN A 4 31.66 -12.26 -3.22
C ASN A 4 30.88 -11.65 -2.04
N VAL A 5 31.59 -11.16 -1.03
CA VAL A 5 31.00 -10.45 0.12
C VAL A 5 30.28 -9.18 -0.35
N ARG A 6 30.88 -8.40 -1.26
CA ARG A 6 30.20 -7.22 -1.87
C ARG A 6 28.92 -7.60 -2.63
N LYS A 7 28.94 -8.70 -3.39
CA LYS A 7 27.75 -9.20 -4.11
C LYS A 7 26.65 -9.63 -3.14
N ILE A 8 26.98 -10.34 -2.07
CA ILE A 8 26.03 -10.75 -1.01
C ILE A 8 25.43 -9.52 -0.31
N ILE A 9 26.25 -8.54 0.08
CA ILE A 9 25.78 -7.29 0.71
C ILE A 9 24.82 -6.53 -0.22
N GLY A 10 25.13 -6.44 -1.51
CA GLY A 10 24.24 -5.81 -2.50
C GLY A 10 22.88 -6.49 -2.62
N ILE A 11 22.84 -7.82 -2.55
CA ILE A 11 21.59 -8.61 -2.54
C ILE A 11 20.79 -8.37 -1.24
N ILE A 12 21.45 -8.33 -0.08
CA ILE A 12 20.80 -8.06 1.21
C ILE A 12 20.19 -6.65 1.22
N ILE A 13 20.93 -5.63 0.78
CA ILE A 13 20.43 -4.25 0.68
C ILE A 13 19.25 -4.16 -0.30
N ALA A 14 19.29 -4.88 -1.42
CA ALA A 14 18.18 -4.94 -2.38
C ALA A 14 16.89 -5.53 -1.76
N TYR A 15 17.00 -6.59 -0.95
CA TYR A 15 15.84 -7.15 -0.23
C TYR A 15 15.32 -6.23 0.88
N ILE A 16 16.21 -5.57 1.63
CA ILE A 16 15.82 -4.59 2.65
C ILE A 16 15.09 -3.41 1.99
N TYR A 17 15.60 -2.89 0.87
CA TYR A 17 14.92 -1.83 0.11
C TYR A 17 13.51 -2.26 -0.32
N LEU A 18 13.36 -3.47 -0.89
CA LEU A 18 12.05 -3.96 -1.32
C LEU A 18 11.06 -4.00 -0.14
N LEU A 19 11.46 -4.58 0.99
CA LEU A 19 10.63 -4.70 2.19
C LEU A 19 10.27 -3.33 2.78
N VAL A 20 11.24 -2.42 2.88
CA VAL A 20 11.02 -1.07 3.44
C VAL A 20 10.13 -0.22 2.55
N GLY A 21 10.37 -0.20 1.23
CA GLY A 21 9.55 0.57 0.29
C GLY A 21 8.11 0.06 0.21
N TYR A 22 7.92 -1.26 0.17
CA TYR A 22 6.61 -1.92 0.26
C TYR A 22 5.87 -1.53 1.54
N SER A 23 6.54 -1.65 2.69
CA SER A 23 5.94 -1.36 4.00
C SER A 23 5.62 0.12 4.18
N TYR A 24 6.47 1.02 3.68
CA TYR A 24 6.26 2.48 3.74
C TYR A 24 5.01 2.91 2.97
N ILE A 25 4.81 2.41 1.75
CA ILE A 25 3.64 2.77 0.92
C ILE A 25 2.35 2.23 1.55
N ILE A 26 2.35 0.99 2.07
CA ILE A 26 1.22 0.42 2.80
C ILE A 26 0.92 1.20 4.08
N TYR A 27 1.95 1.56 4.86
CA TYR A 27 1.79 2.34 6.09
C TYR A 27 1.20 3.74 5.81
N TYR A 28 1.71 4.44 4.78
CA TYR A 28 1.19 5.73 4.34
C TYR A 28 -0.31 5.66 4.02
N VAL A 29 -0.72 4.70 3.18
CA VAL A 29 -2.14 4.51 2.84
C VAL A 29 -2.95 4.14 4.09
N SER A 30 -2.53 3.11 4.85
CA SER A 30 -3.26 2.59 6.01
C SER A 30 -3.46 3.63 7.12
N TYR A 31 -2.50 4.55 7.30
CA TYR A 31 -2.61 5.66 8.23
C TYR A 31 -3.48 6.80 7.67
N THR A 32 -3.16 7.30 6.48
CA THR A 32 -3.81 8.49 5.92
C THR A 32 -5.28 8.24 5.52
N ILE A 33 -5.64 7.01 5.14
CA ILE A 33 -6.99 6.71 4.61
C ILE A 33 -8.11 7.04 5.62
N ARG A 34 -7.85 6.83 6.91
CA ARG A 34 -8.82 7.03 8.02
C ARG A 34 -8.95 8.46 8.51
N ILE A 35 -7.97 9.32 8.23
CA ILE A 35 -7.87 10.68 8.80
C ILE A 35 -8.10 11.78 7.76
N THR A 36 -8.22 11.43 6.48
CA THR A 36 -8.29 12.37 5.37
C THR A 36 -9.73 12.66 4.94
N CYS A 37 -10.04 13.93 4.65
CA CYS A 37 -11.41 14.35 4.35
C CYS A 37 -11.95 13.73 3.05
N LYS A 38 -13.11 13.05 3.12
CA LYS A 38 -13.85 12.62 1.92
C LYS A 38 -14.46 13.83 1.18
N PRO A 39 -14.56 13.78 -0.16
CA PRO A 39 -13.86 12.85 -1.07
C PRO A 39 -12.43 13.33 -1.43
N LEU A 40 -12.13 14.62 -1.29
CA LEU A 40 -10.98 15.27 -1.94
C LEU A 40 -9.62 14.83 -1.38
N GLY A 41 -9.43 14.86 -0.06
CA GLY A 41 -8.18 14.41 0.57
C GLY A 41 -8.00 12.89 0.45
N TRP A 42 -9.13 12.18 0.47
CA TRP A 42 -9.25 10.74 0.25
C TRP A 42 -8.78 10.35 -1.18
N ALA A 43 -8.99 11.21 -2.18
CA ALA A 43 -8.44 11.08 -3.55
C ALA A 43 -6.99 11.57 -3.68
N MET A 44 -6.61 12.67 -3.02
CA MET A 44 -5.24 13.20 -3.02
C MET A 44 -4.23 12.18 -2.45
N MET A 45 -4.62 11.46 -1.38
CA MET A 45 -3.85 10.35 -0.84
C MET A 45 -3.59 9.26 -1.89
N LEU A 46 -4.59 8.88 -2.69
CA LEU A 46 -4.43 7.86 -3.74
C LEU A 46 -3.50 8.34 -4.86
N ALA A 47 -3.54 9.61 -5.24
CA ALA A 47 -2.60 10.19 -6.20
C ALA A 47 -1.15 10.15 -5.69
N ILE A 48 -0.92 10.45 -4.40
CA ILE A 48 0.40 10.37 -3.76
C ILE A 48 0.88 8.91 -3.66
N ALA A 49 0.00 8.00 -3.24
CA ALA A 49 0.31 6.57 -3.17
C ALA A 49 0.65 5.97 -4.55
N LEU A 50 -0.07 6.38 -5.60
CA LEU A 50 0.21 6.01 -6.99
C LEU A 50 1.56 6.57 -7.46
N MET A 51 1.91 7.81 -7.09
CA MET A 51 3.22 8.40 -7.39
C MET A 51 4.36 7.61 -6.73
N PHE A 52 4.22 7.23 -5.46
CA PHE A 52 5.21 6.37 -4.77
C PHE A 52 5.28 4.97 -5.38
N PHE A 53 4.14 4.37 -5.77
CA PHE A 53 4.10 3.08 -6.45
C PHE A 53 4.86 3.13 -7.80
N ILE A 54 4.61 4.15 -8.63
CA ILE A 54 5.31 4.34 -9.90
C ILE A 54 6.81 4.55 -9.68
N ALA A 55 7.21 5.37 -8.71
CA ALA A 55 8.62 5.59 -8.38
C ALA A 55 9.32 4.29 -7.93
N TYR A 56 8.65 3.49 -7.08
CA TYR A 56 9.15 2.19 -6.61
C TYR A 56 9.32 1.19 -7.77
N VAL A 57 8.33 1.05 -8.65
CA VAL A 57 8.40 0.22 -9.87
C VAL A 57 9.56 0.66 -10.77
N ILE A 58 9.73 1.98 -11.00
CA ILE A 58 10.83 2.51 -11.82
C ILE A 58 12.20 2.15 -11.21
N ILE A 59 12.38 2.34 -9.89
CA ILE A 59 13.62 1.99 -9.19
C ILE A 59 13.90 0.49 -9.26
N ASN A 60 12.87 -0.35 -9.07
CA ASN A 60 12.97 -1.81 -9.18
C ASN A 60 13.49 -2.24 -10.55
N HIS A 61 12.84 -1.80 -11.64
CA HIS A 61 13.18 -2.28 -12.99
C HIS A 61 14.45 -1.66 -13.58
N ILE A 62 14.92 -0.50 -13.10
CA ILE A 62 16.17 0.14 -13.54
C ILE A 62 17.40 -0.30 -12.72
N LEU A 63 17.28 -0.33 -11.39
CA LEU A 63 18.38 -0.62 -10.48
C LEU A 63 18.36 -2.07 -10.01
N LEU A 64 17.29 -2.51 -9.33
CA LEU A 64 17.25 -3.82 -8.68
C LEU A 64 17.22 -4.99 -9.67
N ARG A 65 16.70 -4.80 -10.87
CA ARG A 65 16.73 -5.80 -11.97
C ARG A 65 18.14 -6.24 -12.37
N ARG A 66 19.19 -5.49 -11.97
CA ARG A 66 20.61 -5.86 -12.14
C ARG A 66 21.12 -6.84 -11.07
N ILE A 67 20.35 -7.05 -10.00
CA ILE A 67 20.71 -7.80 -8.79
C ILE A 67 19.70 -8.95 -8.52
N LEU A 68 18.41 -8.68 -8.72
CA LEU A 68 17.28 -9.56 -8.43
C LEU A 68 16.50 -9.92 -9.70
N SER A 69 15.84 -11.08 -9.70
CA SER A 69 15.10 -11.56 -10.88
C SER A 69 13.87 -10.69 -11.18
N LYS A 70 13.58 -10.44 -12.47
CA LYS A 70 12.37 -9.70 -12.91
C LYS A 70 11.08 -10.32 -12.34
N LYS A 71 11.01 -11.66 -12.22
CA LYS A 71 9.84 -12.36 -11.66
C LYS A 71 9.56 -11.92 -10.22
N LEU A 72 10.61 -11.84 -9.37
CA LEU A 72 10.46 -11.45 -7.97
C LEU A 72 9.99 -9.99 -7.82
N LEU A 73 10.56 -9.07 -8.61
CA LEU A 73 10.15 -7.66 -8.60
C LEU A 73 8.65 -7.51 -8.94
N VAL A 74 8.20 -8.15 -10.01
CA VAL A 74 6.78 -8.12 -10.43
C VAL A 74 5.85 -8.74 -9.38
N ILE A 75 6.27 -9.80 -8.68
CA ILE A 75 5.47 -10.39 -7.59
C ILE A 75 5.28 -9.39 -6.44
N VAL A 76 6.34 -8.69 -6.02
CA VAL A 76 6.28 -7.68 -4.95
C VAL A 76 5.43 -6.47 -5.38
N GLU A 77 5.54 -6.04 -6.64
CA GLU A 77 4.75 -4.95 -7.22
C GLU A 77 3.26 -5.28 -7.30
N VAL A 78 2.90 -6.50 -7.72
CA VAL A 78 1.51 -6.97 -7.74
C VAL A 78 0.96 -7.13 -6.32
N ALA A 79 1.74 -7.67 -5.38
CA ALA A 79 1.33 -7.79 -3.98
C ALA A 79 1.10 -6.42 -3.32
N LEU A 80 1.89 -5.41 -3.68
CA LEU A 80 1.73 -4.04 -3.21
C LEU A 80 0.43 -3.41 -3.75
N LEU A 81 0.16 -3.57 -5.04
CA LEU A 81 -1.07 -3.09 -5.68
C LEU A 81 -2.31 -3.74 -5.05
N VAL A 82 -2.29 -5.07 -4.87
CA VAL A 82 -3.37 -5.81 -4.18
C VAL A 82 -3.56 -5.30 -2.76
N SER A 83 -2.48 -5.07 -2.01
CA SER A 83 -2.56 -4.55 -0.62
C SER A 83 -3.18 -3.16 -0.54
N ILE A 84 -2.84 -2.25 -1.47
CA ILE A 84 -3.44 -0.91 -1.54
C ILE A 84 -4.94 -1.01 -1.86
N LEU A 85 -5.33 -1.86 -2.82
CA LEU A 85 -6.74 -2.11 -3.15
C LEU A 85 -7.52 -2.73 -1.99
N THR A 86 -6.89 -3.65 -1.23
CA THR A 86 -7.50 -4.26 -0.03
C THR A 86 -7.71 -3.22 1.09
N LEU A 87 -6.76 -2.30 1.32
CA LEU A 87 -6.94 -1.19 2.27
C LEU A 87 -8.10 -0.28 1.86
N VAL A 88 -8.17 0.10 0.59
CA VAL A 88 -9.26 0.92 0.01
C VAL A 88 -10.62 0.23 0.19
N TRP A 89 -10.71 -1.06 -0.13
CA TRP A 89 -11.96 -1.82 0.02
C TRP A 89 -12.38 -1.98 1.49
N SER A 90 -11.41 -2.22 2.38
CA SER A 90 -11.64 -2.36 3.82
C SER A 90 -12.23 -1.10 4.44
N ASP A 91 -11.71 0.08 4.05
CA ASP A 91 -12.17 1.36 4.60
C ASP A 91 -13.57 1.75 4.07
N ILE A 92 -13.87 1.50 2.78
CA ILE A 92 -15.24 1.64 2.22
C ILE A 92 -16.22 0.71 2.95
N SER A 93 -15.83 -0.54 3.19
CA SER A 93 -16.65 -1.52 3.90
C SER A 93 -16.93 -1.09 5.35
N TYR A 94 -15.94 -0.46 6.00
CA TYR A 94 -16.05 0.09 7.34
C TYR A 94 -16.97 1.32 7.40
N GLU A 95 -16.82 2.28 6.49
CA GLU A 95 -17.72 3.45 6.39
C GLU A 95 -19.18 3.02 6.16
N HIS A 96 -19.41 2.06 5.26
CA HIS A 96 -20.75 1.51 5.00
C HIS A 96 -21.37 0.82 6.24
N TYR A 97 -20.58 0.01 6.95
CA TYR A 97 -21.02 -0.63 8.19
C TYR A 97 -21.38 0.39 9.29
N GLN A 98 -20.59 1.45 9.44
CA GLN A 98 -20.89 2.53 10.39
C GLN A 98 -22.19 3.27 10.02
N HIS A 99 -22.43 3.53 8.73
CA HIS A 99 -23.67 4.14 8.25
C HIS A 99 -24.91 3.27 8.54
N LEU A 100 -24.83 1.96 8.30
CA LEU A 100 -25.91 1.02 8.67
C LEU A 100 -26.17 0.99 10.18
N MET A 101 -25.11 1.03 10.99
CA MET A 101 -25.24 1.06 12.46
C MET A 101 -25.76 2.40 13.00
N TYR A 102 -25.49 3.52 12.31
CA TYR A 102 -26.13 4.81 12.59
C TYR A 102 -27.64 4.74 12.32
N LEU A 103 -28.05 4.31 11.12
CA LEU A 103 -29.46 4.17 10.76
C LEU A 103 -30.22 3.25 11.72
N LYS A 104 -29.60 2.14 12.15
CA LYS A 104 -30.21 1.23 13.16
C LYS A 104 -30.42 1.89 14.53
N ARG A 105 -29.62 2.91 14.89
CA ARG A 105 -29.76 3.66 16.15
C ARG A 105 -30.72 4.84 16.07
N THR A 106 -30.93 5.40 14.88
CA THR A 106 -31.83 6.55 14.65
C THR A 106 -33.18 6.17 14.06
N ALA A 107 -33.39 4.90 13.70
CA ALA A 107 -34.70 4.35 13.40
C ALA A 107 -35.68 4.62 14.57
N PRO A 108 -36.88 5.16 14.31
CA PRO A 108 -37.86 5.42 15.36
C PRO A 108 -38.32 4.10 15.97
N VAL A 109 -38.51 4.10 17.29
CA VAL A 109 -39.18 2.98 17.97
C VAL A 109 -40.65 3.02 17.56
N ILE A 110 -41.06 2.06 16.75
CA ILE A 110 -42.48 1.79 16.49
C ILE A 110 -43.03 1.20 17.80
N VAL A 111 -44.02 1.88 18.37
CA VAL A 111 -44.77 1.42 19.54
C VAL A 111 -46.17 1.08 19.02
N ASP A 112 -46.46 -0.21 18.97
CA ASP A 112 -47.78 -0.78 18.67
C ASP A 112 -48.67 -0.81 19.93
#